data_AF-A0A4P1RRM5-F1
#
_entry.id   AF-A0A4P1RRM5-F1
#
_cell.length_a   1.000
_cell.length_b   1.000
_cell.length_c   1.000
_cell.angle_alpha   90.00
_cell.angle_beta   90.00
_cell.angle_gamma   90.00
#
_symmetry.space_group_name_H-M   'P 1'
#
loop_
_entity.id
_entity.type
_entity.pdbx_description
1 polymer ?
#
loop_
_entity_poly.entity_id
_entity_poly.type
_entity_poly.pdbx_seq_one_letter_code
_entity_poly.pdbx_strand_id
1 'polypeptide(L)'
;MERALGILGPDNRENGIQVDIGTPQKKDYFLCAETPGAARAWVSTLHATQLVLKAHKEAVNSLSGNGSTELGTVATVVAAANSTALESSKEIEEAMKISLRNALGMMTNKTTDGPTPMDNLTIMKETLRVKDEELQNLARDLRTRDSTIKDIADKLSETAEAAEAAASAAYTMDEQWRILYAEIERLKKEFEKKQEVFVQKLKESEEKITGLSKEREQLTKQRDDAIQEANMWRSELAKAREHEVILEATVVRAEEKVRNADANAEASIKEAVERESAAIKEKQELLEYVNVLQAQLQRQHFDTSQVFEKTESSSDTKHVDPTEENVDKACLSVSRAIPAESVVHMATDEVNVRPVGDSEWNDIQATEARVADVREVASETDGNSLDIPVISQPGTNHHHEQEQGPNSFHQP
;
A
#
# COMPACT_ATOMS: atom_id res chain seq x y z
N MET A 1 -2.17 36.47 -7.82
CA MET A 1 -1.20 35.81 -8.71
C MET A 1 -1.97 34.78 -9.53
N GLU A 2 -2.46 35.02 -10.74
CA GLU A 2 -2.22 36.14 -11.68
C GLU A 2 -0.75 36.29 -12.14
N ARG A 3 -0.57 36.44 -13.46
CA ARG A 3 0.71 36.66 -14.20
C ARG A 3 1.73 35.51 -14.24
N ALA A 4 1.61 34.70 -15.29
CA ALA A 4 2.74 34.14 -16.05
C ALA A 4 2.29 33.93 -17.51
N LEU A 5 2.09 35.03 -18.25
CA LEU A 5 1.69 35.04 -19.66
C LEU A 5 2.70 35.86 -20.48
N GLY A 6 2.99 35.39 -21.70
CA GLY A 6 4.07 35.89 -22.54
C GLY A 6 5.33 35.00 -22.40
N ILE A 7 6.14 34.79 -23.44
CA ILE A 7 6.32 35.61 -24.66
C ILE A 7 6.56 34.71 -25.90
N LEU A 8 6.04 35.13 -27.07
CA LEU A 8 6.28 34.73 -28.50
C LEU A 8 6.85 33.31 -28.80
N GLY A 9 6.39 32.53 -29.78
CA GLY A 9 5.68 32.79 -31.05
C GLY A 9 6.22 31.79 -32.12
N PRO A 10 5.69 31.67 -33.36
CA PRO A 10 4.78 32.57 -34.07
C PRO A 10 3.50 31.92 -34.65
N ASP A 11 2.67 32.75 -35.29
CA ASP A 11 1.75 32.46 -36.40
C ASP A 11 0.97 31.13 -36.45
N ASN A 12 -0.31 31.22 -36.06
CA ASN A 12 -1.37 30.58 -36.84
C ASN A 12 -1.40 31.24 -38.24
N ARG A 13 -0.58 30.75 -39.16
CA ARG A 13 -0.79 30.98 -40.60
C ARG A 13 -1.50 29.78 -41.18
N GLU A 14 -2.76 29.97 -41.50
CA GLU A 14 -3.54 29.05 -42.31
C GLU A 14 -2.87 28.96 -43.70
N ASN A 15 -2.02 27.96 -43.91
CA ASN A 15 -1.60 27.54 -45.25
C ASN A 15 -2.73 26.78 -45.98
N GLY A 16 -3.98 27.23 -45.78
CA GLY A 16 -4.96 27.13 -46.84
C GLY A 16 -4.41 27.94 -48.00
N ILE A 17 -4.11 27.28 -49.12
CA ILE A 17 -3.75 27.99 -50.35
C ILE A 17 -4.96 28.86 -50.68
N GLN A 18 -4.84 30.16 -50.45
CA GLN A 18 -5.80 31.15 -50.87
C GLN A 18 -5.70 31.22 -52.39
N VAL A 19 -6.35 30.26 -53.05
CA VAL A 19 -6.61 30.31 -54.48
C VAL A 19 -7.45 31.57 -54.66
N ASP A 20 -6.80 32.63 -55.14
CA ASP A 20 -7.47 33.86 -55.52
C ASP A 20 -8.26 33.54 -56.80
N ILE A 21 -9.45 32.95 -56.60
CA ILE A 21 -10.45 32.71 -57.64
C ILE A 21 -10.99 34.10 -58.00
N GLY A 22 -10.19 34.83 -58.77
CA GLY A 22 -10.45 36.22 -59.12
C GLY A 22 -11.85 36.34 -59.69
N THR A 23 -12.70 37.08 -58.99
CA THR A 23 -14.13 37.22 -59.30
C THR A 23 -14.29 37.53 -60.79
N PRO A 24 -14.87 36.63 -61.60
CA PRO A 24 -14.73 36.71 -63.05
C PRO A 24 -15.36 37.99 -63.57
N GLN A 25 -14.53 38.89 -64.09
CA GLN A 25 -15.03 40.07 -64.77
C GLN A 25 -15.85 39.62 -65.99
N LYS A 26 -16.84 40.44 -66.36
CA LYS A 26 -18.01 40.06 -67.16
C LYS A 26 -17.72 39.77 -68.66
N LYS A 27 -16.50 39.36 -69.00
CA LYS A 27 -15.97 39.14 -70.36
C LYS A 27 -15.16 37.84 -70.50
N ASP A 28 -14.61 37.28 -69.42
CA ASP A 28 -13.62 36.19 -69.51
C ASP A 28 -14.25 34.80 -69.37
N TYR A 29 -15.08 34.43 -70.35
CA TYR A 29 -15.62 33.08 -70.53
C TYR A 29 -15.03 32.42 -71.78
N PHE A 30 -13.75 32.02 -71.73
CA PHE A 30 -13.04 31.36 -72.83
C PHE A 30 -13.09 29.82 -72.77
N LEU A 31 -14.27 29.26 -72.48
CA LEU A 31 -14.64 27.95 -72.98
C LEU A 31 -15.42 28.17 -74.28
N CYS A 32 -14.72 28.16 -75.43
CA CYS A 32 -15.29 28.37 -76.76
C CYS A 32 -16.12 27.17 -77.26
N ALA A 33 -17.13 26.80 -76.49
CA ALA A 33 -18.26 26.01 -76.96
C ALA A 33 -19.14 26.91 -77.84
N GLU A 34 -19.13 26.69 -79.15
CA GLU A 34 -19.85 27.52 -80.13
C GLU A 34 -21.39 27.48 -80.01
N THR A 35 -21.93 26.67 -79.08
CA THR A 35 -23.35 26.75 -78.68
C THR A 35 -23.51 26.79 -77.15
N PRO A 36 -24.55 27.47 -76.63
CA PRO A 36 -24.94 27.40 -75.23
C PRO A 36 -25.45 26.01 -74.75
N GLY A 37 -25.51 25.00 -75.63
CA GLY A 37 -25.69 23.60 -75.26
C GLY A 37 -24.40 23.03 -74.71
N ALA A 38 -23.36 22.92 -75.55
CA ALA A 38 -22.06 22.41 -75.16
C ALA A 38 -21.44 23.13 -73.95
N ALA A 39 -21.65 24.45 -73.80
CA ALA A 39 -21.21 25.19 -72.62
C ALA A 39 -21.85 24.67 -71.31
N ARG A 40 -23.15 24.33 -71.32
CA ARG A 40 -23.85 23.75 -70.17
C ARG A 40 -23.44 22.30 -69.94
N ALA A 41 -23.32 21.51 -71.01
CA ALA A 41 -22.84 20.12 -70.96
C ALA A 41 -21.47 19.98 -70.27
N TRP A 42 -20.51 20.86 -70.60
CA TRP A 42 -19.21 20.90 -69.94
C TRP A 42 -19.30 21.24 -68.44
N VAL A 43 -20.12 22.24 -68.06
CA VAL A 43 -20.31 22.62 -66.65
C VAL A 43 -21.00 21.51 -65.86
N SER A 44 -22.04 20.88 -66.41
CA SER A 44 -22.73 19.73 -65.80
C SER A 44 -21.80 18.53 -65.59
N THR A 45 -20.94 18.23 -66.57
CA THR A 45 -19.94 17.17 -66.48
C THR A 45 -18.91 17.47 -65.40
N LEU A 46 -18.38 18.69 -65.34
CA LEU A 46 -17.41 19.11 -64.33
C LEU A 46 -18.01 19.00 -62.92
N HIS A 47 -19.22 19.51 -62.71
CA HIS A 47 -19.94 19.41 -61.43
C HIS A 47 -20.16 17.94 -61.01
N ALA A 48 -20.52 17.06 -61.95
CA ALA A 48 -20.66 15.63 -61.69
C ALA A 48 -19.34 14.97 -61.24
N THR A 49 -18.20 15.30 -61.89
CA THR A 49 -16.88 14.80 -61.44
C THR A 49 -16.48 15.32 -60.06
N GLN A 50 -16.84 16.56 -59.71
CA GLN A 50 -16.60 17.12 -58.38
C GLN A 50 -17.38 16.39 -57.28
N LEU A 51 -18.62 15.96 -57.56
CA LEU A 51 -19.40 15.13 -56.64
C LEU A 51 -18.80 13.73 -56.44
N VAL A 52 -18.28 13.10 -57.51
CA VAL A 52 -17.56 11.82 -57.42
C VAL A 52 -16.31 11.94 -56.55
N LEU A 53 -15.48 12.97 -56.78
CA LEU A 53 -14.28 13.22 -55.98
C LEU A 53 -14.60 13.48 -54.50
N LYS A 54 -15.69 14.22 -54.22
CA LYS A 54 -16.17 14.44 -52.86
C LYS A 54 -16.60 13.13 -52.18
N ALA A 55 -17.46 12.34 -52.82
CA ALA A 55 -17.94 11.06 -52.28
C ALA A 55 -16.79 10.07 -52.05
N HIS A 56 -15.80 10.03 -52.96
CA HIS A 56 -14.61 9.19 -52.81
C HIS A 56 -13.74 9.64 -51.63
N LYS A 57 -13.51 10.96 -51.46
CA LYS A 57 -12.79 11.52 -50.30
C LYS A 57 -13.50 11.21 -48.97
N GLU A 58 -14.82 11.32 -48.95
CA GLU A 58 -15.63 10.99 -47.76
C GLU A 58 -15.51 9.50 -47.40
N ALA A 59 -15.67 8.59 -48.37
CA ALA A 59 -15.48 7.16 -48.15
C ALA A 59 -14.05 6.79 -47.71
N VAL A 60 -13.01 7.42 -48.27
CA VAL A 60 -11.61 7.20 -47.87
C VAL A 60 -11.37 7.63 -46.40
N ASN A 61 -11.97 8.74 -45.96
CA ASN A 61 -11.87 9.17 -44.56
C ASN A 61 -12.62 8.23 -43.60
N SER A 62 -13.74 7.65 -44.02
CA SER A 62 -14.57 6.75 -43.20
C SER A 62 -14.06 5.30 -43.10
N LEU A 63 -13.00 4.92 -43.82
CA LEU A 63 -12.43 3.56 -43.79
C LEU A 63 -11.97 3.09 -42.40
N SER A 64 -11.93 3.98 -41.41
CA SER A 64 -11.74 3.62 -40.00
C SER A 64 -12.93 2.86 -39.37
N GLY A 65 -14.12 2.81 -39.98
CA GLY A 65 -15.21 1.95 -39.47
C GLY A 65 -16.64 2.16 -39.99
N ASN A 66 -16.92 1.81 -41.27
CA ASN A 66 -18.16 1.12 -41.73
C ASN A 66 -18.19 0.84 -43.25
N GLY A 67 -17.16 0.19 -43.79
CA GLY A 67 -16.83 0.18 -45.23
C GLY A 67 -17.80 -0.49 -46.23
N SER A 68 -19.03 -0.88 -45.88
CA SER A 68 -19.98 -1.50 -46.82
C SER A 68 -21.08 -0.57 -47.35
N THR A 69 -21.61 0.34 -46.52
CA THR A 69 -22.71 1.24 -46.92
C THR A 69 -22.22 2.40 -47.79
N GLU A 70 -21.08 2.98 -47.44
CA GLU A 70 -20.52 4.15 -48.14
C GLU A 70 -19.96 3.79 -49.52
N LEU A 71 -19.47 2.55 -49.71
CA LEU A 71 -19.05 2.06 -51.02
C LEU A 71 -20.24 2.02 -52.01
N GLY A 72 -21.45 1.74 -51.52
CA GLY A 72 -22.69 1.85 -52.29
C GLY A 72 -23.05 3.30 -52.65
N THR A 73 -22.79 4.25 -51.76
CA THR A 73 -22.92 5.70 -52.05
C THR A 73 -21.94 6.14 -53.14
N VAL A 74 -20.67 5.72 -53.08
CA VAL A 74 -19.70 6.01 -54.15
C VAL A 74 -20.13 5.38 -55.47
N ALA A 75 -20.56 4.11 -55.47
CA ALA A 75 -21.01 3.43 -56.69
C ALA A 75 -22.22 4.11 -57.34
N THR A 76 -23.19 4.57 -56.55
CA THR A 76 -24.39 5.27 -57.07
C THR A 76 -24.06 6.69 -57.58
N VAL A 77 -23.20 7.43 -56.88
CA VAL A 77 -22.73 8.76 -57.36
C VAL A 77 -21.91 8.63 -58.66
N VAL A 78 -21.05 7.61 -58.78
CA VAL A 78 -20.30 7.31 -60.01
C VAL A 78 -21.23 6.91 -61.16
N ALA A 79 -22.25 6.07 -60.90
CA ALA A 79 -23.23 5.70 -61.92
C ALA A 79 -24.03 6.91 -62.43
N ALA A 80 -24.47 7.79 -61.52
CA ALA A 80 -25.14 9.04 -61.88
C ALA A 80 -24.23 9.96 -62.70
N ALA A 81 -22.99 10.17 -62.26
CA ALA A 81 -22.02 11.02 -62.98
C ALA A 81 -21.69 10.50 -64.38
N ASN A 82 -21.54 9.18 -64.55
CA ASN A 82 -21.35 8.56 -65.86
C ASN A 82 -22.58 8.75 -66.77
N SER A 83 -23.80 8.71 -66.22
CA SER A 83 -25.02 9.03 -66.98
C SER A 83 -25.04 10.50 -67.44
N THR A 84 -24.73 11.44 -66.54
CA THR A 84 -24.64 12.88 -66.87
C THR A 84 -23.54 13.17 -67.90
N ALA A 85 -22.40 12.51 -67.82
CA ALA A 85 -21.32 12.63 -68.81
C ALA A 85 -21.71 12.07 -70.17
N LEU A 86 -22.41 10.93 -70.22
CA LEU A 86 -22.91 10.32 -71.47
C LEU A 86 -23.99 11.18 -72.14
N GLU A 87 -24.84 11.85 -71.36
CA GLU A 87 -25.85 12.78 -71.86
C GLU A 87 -25.22 14.10 -72.34
N SER A 88 -24.31 14.67 -71.55
CA SER A 88 -23.53 15.86 -71.91
C SER A 88 -22.69 15.65 -73.19
N SER A 89 -22.13 14.45 -73.38
CA SER A 89 -21.40 14.09 -74.61
C SER A 89 -22.28 14.19 -75.87
N LYS A 90 -23.57 13.83 -75.78
CA LYS A 90 -24.53 13.98 -76.89
C LYS A 90 -24.85 15.43 -77.18
N GLU A 91 -25.07 16.27 -76.15
CA GLU A 91 -25.25 17.71 -76.34
C GLU A 91 -24.03 18.38 -77.02
N ILE A 92 -22.82 17.91 -76.70
CA ILE A 92 -21.57 18.37 -77.32
C ILE A 92 -21.46 17.89 -78.79
N GLU A 93 -21.83 16.63 -79.08
CA GLU A 93 -21.84 16.10 -80.44
C GLU A 93 -22.87 16.82 -81.34
N GLU A 94 -24.05 17.14 -80.81
CA GLU A 94 -25.07 17.93 -81.50
C GLU A 94 -24.64 19.38 -81.71
N ALA A 95 -24.01 20.01 -80.71
CA ALA A 95 -23.40 21.33 -80.86
C ALA A 95 -22.33 21.36 -81.97
N MET A 96 -21.47 20.34 -82.04
CA MET A 96 -20.44 20.20 -83.07
C MET A 96 -21.06 20.05 -84.47
N LYS A 97 -22.16 19.29 -84.61
CA LYS A 97 -22.93 19.18 -85.87
C LYS A 97 -23.58 20.51 -86.29
N ILE A 98 -23.97 21.35 -85.33
CA ILE A 98 -24.52 22.70 -85.59
C ILE A 98 -23.40 23.65 -86.03
N SER A 99 -22.25 23.65 -85.35
CA SER A 99 -21.05 24.41 -85.76
C SER A 99 -20.62 24.06 -87.19
N LEU A 100 -20.45 22.77 -87.50
CA LEU A 100 -20.05 22.29 -88.83
C LEU A 100 -21.03 22.76 -89.92
N ARG A 101 -22.34 22.76 -89.64
CA ARG A 101 -23.37 23.28 -90.55
C ARG A 101 -23.23 24.80 -90.76
N ASN A 102 -22.93 25.57 -89.72
CA ASN A 102 -22.73 27.01 -89.81
C ASN A 102 -21.46 27.34 -90.61
N ALA A 103 -20.35 26.64 -90.37
CA ALA A 103 -19.09 26.81 -91.09
C ALA A 103 -19.25 26.53 -92.60
N LEU A 104 -19.90 25.41 -92.96
CA LEU A 104 -20.25 25.11 -94.36
C LEU A 104 -21.20 26.14 -94.98
N GLY A 105 -22.16 26.66 -94.20
CA GLY A 105 -23.07 27.73 -94.61
C GLY A 105 -22.38 29.08 -94.92
N MET A 106 -21.17 29.30 -94.41
CA MET A 106 -20.38 30.51 -94.71
C MET A 106 -19.56 30.40 -96.01
N MET A 107 -19.37 29.21 -96.57
CA MET A 107 -18.50 29.00 -97.74
C MET A 107 -19.14 29.31 -99.11
N THR A 108 -20.46 29.53 -99.18
CA THR A 108 -21.20 29.60 -100.46
C THR A 108 -21.39 31.01 -101.04
N ASN A 109 -20.91 32.07 -100.36
CA ASN A 109 -21.21 33.45 -100.72
C ASN A 109 -19.99 34.24 -101.25
N LYS A 110 -19.70 34.13 -102.56
CA LYS A 110 -19.26 35.22 -103.46
C LYS A 110 -18.87 34.69 -104.86
N THR A 111 -19.84 34.68 -105.79
CA THR A 111 -19.56 34.76 -107.23
C THR A 111 -19.63 36.23 -107.64
N THR A 112 -18.53 36.79 -108.16
CA THR A 112 -18.46 38.19 -108.60
C THR A 112 -18.16 38.25 -110.09
N ASP A 113 -19.20 38.47 -110.90
CA ASP A 113 -19.06 38.81 -112.31
C ASP A 113 -18.62 40.28 -112.47
N GLY A 114 -17.68 40.53 -113.38
CA GLY A 114 -17.19 41.89 -113.69
C GLY A 114 -15.80 41.87 -114.35
N PRO A 115 -15.64 42.32 -115.61
CA PRO A 115 -14.45 41.95 -116.39
C PRO A 115 -13.36 43.04 -116.47
N THR A 116 -12.11 42.67 -116.16
CA THR A 116 -10.91 43.30 -116.74
C THR A 116 -9.83 42.24 -116.98
N PRO A 117 -9.03 42.33 -118.06
CA PRO A 117 -7.83 41.50 -118.23
C PRO A 117 -6.70 42.06 -117.36
N MET A 118 -6.85 41.93 -116.05
CA MET A 118 -5.79 42.24 -115.09
C MET A 118 -4.60 41.30 -115.35
N ASP A 119 -3.39 41.85 -115.46
CA ASP A 119 -2.23 41.08 -115.96
C ASP A 119 -1.93 39.86 -115.06
N ASN A 120 -2.23 38.68 -115.60
CA ASN A 120 -2.04 37.40 -114.91
C ASN A 120 -0.59 37.17 -114.49
N LEU A 121 0.40 37.73 -115.20
CA LEU A 121 1.81 37.64 -114.81
C LEU A 121 2.10 38.45 -113.54
N THR A 122 1.48 39.62 -113.39
CA THR A 122 1.58 40.45 -112.19
C THR A 122 0.85 39.81 -111.00
N ILE A 123 -0.36 39.28 -111.20
CA ILE A 123 -1.10 38.53 -110.16
C ILE A 123 -0.29 37.32 -109.68
N MET A 124 0.26 36.54 -110.60
CA MET A 124 1.08 35.36 -110.27
C MET A 124 2.35 35.73 -109.51
N LYS A 125 3.03 36.82 -109.88
CA LYS A 125 4.23 37.31 -109.16
C LYS A 125 3.91 37.73 -107.73
N GLU A 126 2.86 38.51 -107.51
CA GLU A 126 2.50 38.94 -106.15
C GLU A 126 1.98 37.76 -105.31
N THR A 127 1.25 36.82 -105.91
CA THR A 127 0.85 35.57 -105.24
C THR A 127 2.08 34.76 -104.79
N LEU A 128 3.10 34.62 -105.64
CA LEU A 128 4.35 33.96 -105.27
C LEU A 128 5.13 34.71 -104.19
N ARG A 129 5.15 36.05 -104.23
CA ARG A 129 5.80 36.89 -103.21
C ARG A 129 5.12 36.71 -101.84
N VAL A 130 3.79 36.76 -101.80
CA VAL A 130 3.00 36.52 -100.58
C VAL A 130 3.20 35.09 -100.06
N LYS A 131 3.30 34.09 -100.94
CA LYS A 131 3.55 32.70 -100.52
C LYS A 131 4.97 32.47 -99.99
N ASP A 132 5.98 33.14 -100.52
CA ASP A 132 7.32 33.10 -99.93
C ASP A 132 7.34 33.78 -98.55
N GLU A 133 6.65 34.92 -98.40
CA GLU A 133 6.51 35.62 -97.11
C GLU A 133 5.73 34.78 -96.07
N GLU A 134 4.64 34.11 -96.47
CA GLU A 134 3.93 33.13 -95.63
C GLU A 134 4.85 31.97 -95.20
N LEU A 135 5.64 31.41 -96.12
CA LEU A 135 6.58 30.33 -95.82
C LEU A 135 7.71 30.78 -94.89
N GLN A 136 8.29 31.97 -95.10
CA GLN A 136 9.30 32.53 -94.21
C GLN A 136 8.75 32.80 -92.80
N ASN A 137 7.49 33.26 -92.70
CA ASN A 137 6.80 33.46 -91.43
C ASN A 137 6.51 32.12 -90.72
N LEU A 138 5.97 31.13 -91.43
CA LEU A 138 5.75 29.78 -90.91
C LEU A 138 7.07 29.13 -90.44
N ALA A 139 8.16 29.31 -91.19
CA ALA A 139 9.50 28.84 -90.82
C ALA A 139 10.11 29.59 -89.64
N ARG A 140 9.56 30.74 -89.22
CA ARG A 140 9.94 31.43 -87.98
C ARG A 140 9.11 30.93 -86.81
N ASP A 141 7.80 30.78 -87.02
CA ASP A 141 6.83 30.21 -86.09
C ASP A 141 7.14 28.76 -85.67
N LEU A 142 7.67 27.95 -86.59
CA LEU A 142 8.13 26.60 -86.26
C LEU A 142 9.33 26.66 -85.32
N ARG A 143 10.35 27.49 -85.61
CA ARG A 143 11.54 27.63 -84.75
C ARG A 143 11.22 28.20 -83.36
N THR A 144 10.24 29.09 -83.22
CA THR A 144 9.80 29.55 -81.90
C THR A 144 9.06 28.44 -81.14
N ARG A 145 8.17 27.67 -81.81
CA ARG A 145 7.54 26.49 -81.22
C ARG A 145 8.56 25.43 -80.82
N ASP A 146 9.55 25.12 -81.64
CA ASP A 146 10.64 24.18 -81.31
C ASP A 146 11.41 24.61 -80.06
N SER A 147 11.69 25.92 -79.93
CA SER A 147 12.33 26.49 -78.74
C SER A 147 11.44 26.38 -77.49
N THR A 148 10.13 26.58 -77.62
CA THR A 148 9.17 26.41 -76.50
C THR A 148 8.99 24.93 -76.13
N ILE A 149 8.94 24.03 -77.13
CA ILE A 149 8.89 22.58 -76.91
C ILE A 149 10.14 22.11 -76.15
N LYS A 150 11.31 22.65 -76.49
CA LYS A 150 12.53 22.36 -75.73
C LYS A 150 12.45 22.87 -74.29
N ASP A 151 12.10 24.13 -74.07
CA ASP A 151 11.96 24.72 -72.73
C ASP A 151 10.96 23.93 -71.85
N ILE A 152 9.86 23.43 -72.44
CA ILE A 152 8.93 22.52 -71.77
C ILE A 152 9.55 21.15 -71.48
N ALA A 153 10.29 20.57 -72.42
CA ALA A 153 10.96 19.27 -72.23
C ALA A 153 12.05 19.31 -71.15
N ASP A 154 12.88 20.36 -71.15
CA ASP A 154 13.92 20.59 -70.15
C ASP A 154 13.28 20.69 -68.73
N LYS A 155 12.20 21.49 -68.59
CA LYS A 155 11.42 21.62 -67.33
C LYS A 155 10.73 20.33 -66.88
N LEU A 156 10.28 19.49 -67.83
CA LEU A 156 9.71 18.19 -67.51
C LEU A 156 10.78 17.21 -67.00
N SER A 157 12.03 17.30 -67.49
CA SER A 157 13.17 16.55 -66.92
C SER A 157 13.47 17.00 -65.49
N GLU A 158 13.62 18.32 -65.26
CA GLU A 158 13.83 18.88 -63.92
C GLU A 158 12.73 18.47 -62.94
N THR A 159 11.47 18.44 -63.40
CA THR A 159 10.32 18.01 -62.59
C THR A 159 10.35 16.50 -62.29
N ALA A 160 10.78 15.67 -63.25
CA ALA A 160 10.91 14.23 -63.05
C ALA A 160 12.06 13.88 -62.08
N GLU A 161 13.23 14.53 -62.24
CA GLU A 161 14.39 14.37 -61.35
C GLU A 161 14.05 14.82 -59.92
N ALA A 162 13.35 15.95 -59.76
CA ALA A 162 12.86 16.40 -58.47
C ALA A 162 11.85 15.44 -57.83
N ALA A 163 10.98 14.81 -58.63
CA ALA A 163 10.02 13.81 -58.16
C ALA A 163 10.71 12.49 -57.75
N GLU A 164 11.72 12.03 -58.49
CA GLU A 164 12.52 10.85 -58.14
C GLU A 164 13.33 11.08 -56.86
N ALA A 165 13.94 12.26 -56.71
CA ALA A 165 14.63 12.66 -55.48
C ALA A 165 13.68 12.72 -54.27
N ALA A 166 12.47 13.29 -54.45
CA ALA A 166 11.45 13.34 -53.40
C ALA A 166 10.92 11.95 -53.01
N ALA A 167 10.69 11.07 -53.98
CA ALA A 167 10.29 9.68 -53.73
C ALA A 167 11.37 8.89 -53.00
N SER A 168 12.64 9.08 -53.38
CA SER A 168 13.81 8.46 -52.72
C SER A 168 13.99 8.96 -51.28
N ALA A 169 13.78 10.26 -51.03
CA ALA A 169 13.79 10.82 -49.69
C ALA A 169 12.63 10.28 -48.83
N ALA A 170 11.41 10.20 -49.38
CA ALA A 170 10.26 9.62 -48.69
C ALA A 170 10.48 8.14 -48.33
N TYR A 171 11.04 7.34 -49.24
CA TYR A 171 11.36 5.93 -48.99
C TYR A 171 12.42 5.75 -47.90
N THR A 172 13.50 6.53 -47.93
CA THR A 172 14.53 6.46 -46.88
C THR A 172 14.00 6.92 -45.51
N MET A 173 13.09 7.88 -45.47
CA MET A 173 12.36 8.25 -44.24
C MET A 173 11.46 7.13 -43.73
N ASP A 174 10.65 6.49 -44.58
CA ASP A 174 9.79 5.36 -44.20
C ASP A 174 10.58 4.20 -43.58
N GLU A 175 11.75 3.88 -44.14
CA GLU A 175 12.66 2.89 -43.57
C GLU A 175 13.16 3.30 -42.16
N GLN A 176 13.53 4.57 -41.95
CA GLN A 176 13.92 5.04 -40.61
C GLN A 176 12.74 4.99 -39.61
N TRP A 177 11.52 5.34 -40.03
CA TRP A 177 10.32 5.21 -39.20
C TRP A 177 10.05 3.75 -38.84
N ARG A 178 10.18 2.82 -39.80
CA ARG A 178 10.01 1.38 -39.59
C ARG A 178 11.01 0.84 -38.55
N ILE A 179 12.28 1.24 -38.64
CA ILE A 179 13.31 0.88 -37.66
C ILE A 179 12.99 1.47 -36.28
N LEU A 180 12.60 2.74 -36.21
CA LEU A 180 12.26 3.42 -34.95
C LEU A 180 11.04 2.78 -34.26
N TYR A 181 9.98 2.45 -35.00
CA TYR A 181 8.81 1.76 -34.45
C TYR A 181 9.17 0.35 -33.92
N ALA A 182 10.05 -0.38 -34.61
CA ALA A 182 10.52 -1.68 -34.14
C ALA A 182 11.31 -1.56 -32.82
N GLU A 183 12.17 -0.55 -32.68
CA GLU A 183 12.94 -0.30 -31.45
C GLU A 183 12.06 0.20 -30.29
N ILE A 184 11.07 1.07 -30.55
CA ILE A 184 10.07 1.49 -29.55
C ILE A 184 9.31 0.28 -29.01
N GLU A 185 8.83 -0.60 -29.88
CA GLU A 185 8.10 -1.81 -29.47
C GLU A 185 9.01 -2.83 -28.76
N ARG A 186 10.30 -2.89 -29.11
CA ARG A 186 11.31 -3.68 -28.38
C ARG A 186 11.54 -3.14 -26.97
N LEU A 187 11.74 -1.83 -26.83
CA LEU A 187 11.94 -1.15 -25.54
C LEU A 187 10.71 -1.26 -24.64
N LYS A 188 9.51 -1.10 -25.20
CA LYS A 188 8.23 -1.31 -24.50
C LYS A 188 8.15 -2.73 -23.90
N LYS A 189 8.42 -3.76 -24.70
CA LYS A 189 8.44 -5.17 -24.25
C LYS A 189 9.55 -5.46 -23.23
N GLU A 190 10.65 -4.72 -23.26
CA GLU A 190 11.71 -4.82 -22.25
C GLU A 190 11.30 -4.16 -20.92
N PHE A 191 10.60 -3.02 -20.98
CA PHE A 191 10.04 -2.34 -19.81
C PHE A 191 8.92 -3.16 -19.16
N GLU A 192 7.99 -3.69 -19.96
CA GLU A 192 6.88 -4.55 -19.53
C GLU A 192 7.39 -5.76 -18.73
N LYS A 193 8.40 -6.49 -19.25
CA LYS A 193 9.06 -7.59 -18.53
C LYS A 193 9.74 -7.18 -17.22
N LYS A 194 10.34 -5.98 -17.17
CA LYS A 194 10.92 -5.45 -15.93
C LYS A 194 9.82 -5.11 -14.92
N GLN A 195 8.71 -4.55 -15.38
CA GLN A 195 7.53 -4.25 -14.56
C GLN A 195 6.91 -5.53 -13.99
N GLU A 196 6.75 -6.59 -14.79
CA GLU A 196 6.31 -7.92 -14.32
C GLU A 196 7.20 -8.45 -13.19
N VAL A 197 8.53 -8.41 -13.36
CA VAL A 197 9.49 -8.85 -12.34
C VAL A 197 9.42 -8.00 -11.06
N PHE A 198 9.20 -6.69 -11.16
CA PHE A 198 9.02 -5.84 -9.96
C PHE A 198 7.68 -6.08 -9.27
N VAL A 199 6.58 -6.28 -10.01
CA VAL A 199 5.27 -6.64 -9.46
C VAL A 199 5.32 -8.00 -8.77
N GLN A 200 6.03 -8.98 -9.33
CA GLN A 200 6.19 -10.29 -8.71
C GLN A 200 6.99 -10.21 -7.39
N LYS A 201 8.12 -9.49 -7.39
CA LYS A 201 8.90 -9.24 -6.15
C LYS A 201 8.13 -8.46 -5.09
N LEU A 202 7.26 -7.53 -5.51
CA LEU A 202 6.39 -6.81 -4.59
C LEU A 202 5.44 -7.78 -3.87
N LYS A 203 4.73 -8.65 -4.60
CA LYS A 203 3.85 -9.68 -4.02
C LYS A 203 4.59 -10.61 -3.06
N GLU A 204 5.77 -11.10 -3.45
CA GLU A 204 6.62 -11.93 -2.57
C GLU A 204 6.99 -11.22 -1.26
N SER A 205 7.22 -9.91 -1.32
CA SER A 205 7.48 -9.09 -0.13
C SER A 205 6.23 -8.82 0.70
N GLU A 206 5.07 -8.60 0.08
CA GLU A 206 3.76 -8.44 0.73
C GLU A 206 3.36 -9.73 1.45
N GLU A 207 3.45 -10.88 0.79
CA GLU A 207 3.22 -12.20 1.38
C GLU A 207 4.09 -12.41 2.63
N LYS A 208 5.40 -12.13 2.52
CA LYS A 208 6.34 -12.19 3.66
C LYS A 208 5.94 -11.25 4.80
N ILE A 209 5.50 -10.02 4.50
CA ILE A 209 5.00 -9.07 5.51
C ILE A 209 3.72 -9.60 6.18
N THR A 210 2.79 -10.21 5.46
CA THR A 210 1.59 -10.82 6.07
C THR A 210 1.93 -12.02 6.96
N GLY A 211 2.96 -12.80 6.62
CA GLY A 211 3.48 -13.88 7.46
C GLY A 211 4.05 -13.35 8.78
N LEU A 212 5.01 -12.42 8.70
CA LEU A 212 5.64 -11.79 9.87
C LEU A 212 4.64 -11.04 10.76
N SER A 213 3.60 -10.43 10.18
CA SER A 213 2.53 -9.76 10.93
C SER A 213 1.73 -10.73 11.82
N LYS A 214 1.42 -11.93 11.30
CA LYS A 214 0.73 -13.01 12.02
C LYS A 214 1.61 -13.62 13.10
N GLU A 215 2.88 -13.87 12.80
CA GLU A 215 3.86 -14.36 13.78
C GLU A 215 4.01 -13.38 14.95
N ARG A 216 4.19 -12.08 14.65
CA ARG A 216 4.21 -11.00 15.65
C ARG A 216 2.92 -10.96 16.48
N GLU A 217 1.75 -11.15 15.87
CA GLU A 217 0.46 -11.18 16.58
C GLU A 217 0.35 -12.40 17.53
N GLN A 218 0.80 -13.58 17.08
CA GLN A 218 0.88 -14.78 17.92
C GLN A 218 1.86 -14.60 19.10
N LEU A 219 3.04 -14.05 18.86
CA LEU A 219 4.03 -13.73 19.90
C LEU A 219 3.52 -12.65 20.88
N THR A 220 2.77 -11.67 20.38
CA THR A 220 2.10 -10.65 21.21
C THR A 220 1.09 -11.32 22.15
N LYS A 221 0.25 -12.23 21.64
CA LYS A 221 -0.68 -12.98 22.48
C LYS A 221 0.06 -13.84 23.52
N GLN A 222 1.07 -14.62 23.12
CA GLN A 222 1.84 -15.47 24.04
C GLN A 222 2.50 -14.66 25.16
N ARG A 223 3.02 -13.47 24.85
CA ARG A 223 3.52 -12.51 25.84
C ARG A 223 2.43 -12.09 26.82
N ASP A 224 1.24 -11.76 26.33
CA ASP A 224 0.14 -11.24 27.15
C ASP A 224 -0.49 -12.33 28.02
N ASP A 225 -0.67 -13.54 27.50
CA ASP A 225 -1.06 -14.74 28.25
C ASP A 225 -0.06 -15.00 29.40
N ALA A 226 1.25 -14.95 29.13
CA ALA A 226 2.31 -15.16 30.13
C ALA A 226 2.42 -14.01 31.16
N ILE A 227 2.16 -12.76 30.77
CA ILE A 227 2.08 -11.62 31.70
C ILE A 227 0.87 -11.80 32.64
N GLN A 228 -0.27 -12.25 32.12
CA GLN A 228 -1.47 -12.51 32.92
C GLN A 228 -1.20 -13.63 33.93
N GLU A 229 -0.57 -14.74 33.52
CA GLU A 229 -0.20 -15.83 34.42
C GLU A 229 0.81 -15.39 35.50
N ALA A 230 1.86 -14.66 35.12
CA ALA A 230 2.84 -14.14 36.07
C ALA A 230 2.22 -13.18 37.10
N ASN A 231 1.16 -12.44 36.73
CA ASN A 231 0.43 -11.57 37.65
C ASN A 231 -0.52 -12.35 38.57
N MET A 232 -1.12 -13.46 38.10
CA MET A 232 -1.83 -14.40 38.97
C MET A 232 -0.90 -15.01 40.02
N TRP A 233 0.27 -15.54 39.62
CA TRP A 233 1.25 -16.10 40.57
C TRP A 233 1.78 -15.08 41.57
N ARG A 234 1.98 -13.81 41.17
CA ARG A 234 2.31 -12.71 42.10
C ARG A 234 1.20 -12.46 43.13
N SER A 235 -0.07 -12.55 42.72
CA SER A 235 -1.23 -12.40 43.62
C SER A 235 -1.30 -13.52 44.65
N GLU A 236 -1.19 -14.78 44.21
CA GLU A 236 -1.21 -15.93 45.14
C GLU A 236 0.02 -15.94 46.08
N LEU A 237 1.21 -15.54 45.59
CA LEU A 237 2.40 -15.38 46.44
C LEU A 237 2.22 -14.27 47.49
N ALA A 238 1.51 -13.18 47.17
CA ALA A 238 1.21 -12.13 48.14
C ALA A 238 0.28 -12.64 49.26
N LYS A 239 -0.79 -13.36 48.90
CA LYS A 239 -1.70 -13.99 49.89
C LYS A 239 -0.98 -15.01 50.76
N ALA A 240 -0.14 -15.85 50.16
CA ALA A 240 0.64 -16.86 50.90
C ALA A 240 1.53 -16.23 51.97
N ARG A 241 2.20 -15.11 51.65
CA ARG A 241 3.01 -14.34 52.60
C ARG A 241 2.19 -13.64 53.68
N GLU A 242 0.99 -13.16 53.37
CA GLU A 242 0.07 -12.63 54.37
C GLU A 242 -0.37 -13.72 55.36
N HIS A 243 -0.70 -14.91 54.86
CA HIS A 243 -1.03 -16.07 55.70
C HIS A 243 0.16 -16.56 56.54
N GLU A 244 1.39 -16.53 56.00
CA GLU A 244 2.63 -16.86 56.72
C GLU A 244 2.83 -15.92 57.93
N VAL A 245 2.74 -14.60 57.74
CA VAL A 245 2.88 -13.60 58.82
C VAL A 245 1.75 -13.74 59.87
N ILE A 246 0.52 -14.04 59.44
CA ILE A 246 -0.59 -14.31 60.37
C ILE A 246 -0.30 -15.57 61.20
N LEU A 247 0.21 -16.63 60.58
CA LEU A 247 0.54 -17.89 61.23
C LEU A 247 1.69 -17.73 62.22
N GLU A 248 2.80 -17.10 61.82
CA GLU A 248 3.93 -16.75 62.70
C GLU A 248 3.43 -15.98 63.94
N ALA A 249 2.60 -14.96 63.74
CA ALA A 249 2.02 -14.19 64.83
C ALA A 249 1.09 -15.04 65.73
N THR A 250 0.44 -16.11 65.23
CA THR A 250 -0.28 -17.07 66.10
C THR A 250 0.66 -17.99 66.86
N VAL A 251 1.76 -18.45 66.27
CA VAL A 251 2.77 -19.30 66.92
C VAL A 251 3.43 -18.55 68.07
N VAL A 252 3.92 -17.32 67.84
CA VAL A 252 4.52 -16.48 68.90
C VAL A 252 3.53 -16.25 70.06
N ARG A 253 2.24 -16.04 69.78
CA ARG A 253 1.19 -15.93 70.81
C ARG A 253 0.86 -17.26 71.52
N ALA A 254 1.12 -18.40 70.91
CA ALA A 254 0.95 -19.71 71.52
C ALA A 254 2.14 -20.05 72.43
N GLU A 255 3.38 -19.85 71.94
CA GLU A 255 4.60 -20.01 72.74
C GLU A 255 4.59 -19.12 73.98
N GLU A 256 4.17 -17.86 73.84
CA GLU A 256 4.10 -16.94 74.98
C GLU A 256 3.10 -17.42 76.04
N LYS A 257 1.98 -18.04 75.64
CA LYS A 257 1.05 -18.67 76.59
C LYS A 257 1.67 -19.88 77.28
N VAL A 258 2.48 -20.68 76.57
CA VAL A 258 3.22 -21.80 77.16
C VAL A 258 4.24 -21.29 78.18
N ARG A 259 5.09 -20.32 77.82
CA ARG A 259 6.06 -19.69 78.74
C ARG A 259 5.42 -19.14 80.01
N ASN A 260 4.27 -18.46 79.90
CA ASN A 260 3.55 -17.95 81.06
C ASN A 260 2.89 -19.07 81.90
N ALA A 261 2.41 -20.16 81.28
CA ALA A 261 1.89 -21.31 82.01
C ALA A 261 3.00 -22.06 82.77
N ASP A 262 4.16 -22.26 82.13
CA ASP A 262 5.33 -22.91 82.72
C ASP A 262 5.87 -22.10 83.90
N ALA A 263 6.04 -20.79 83.75
CA ALA A 263 6.48 -19.90 84.82
C ALA A 263 5.50 -19.85 86.00
N ASN A 264 4.19 -19.89 85.72
CA ASN A 264 3.15 -19.99 86.76
C ASN A 264 3.19 -21.35 87.48
N ALA A 265 3.45 -22.44 86.76
CA ALA A 265 3.61 -23.76 87.35
C ALA A 265 4.88 -23.85 88.21
N GLU A 266 6.02 -23.32 87.75
CA GLU A 266 7.26 -23.24 88.52
C GLU A 266 7.08 -22.41 89.81
N ALA A 267 6.42 -21.25 89.71
CA ALA A 267 6.08 -20.44 90.89
C ALA A 267 5.20 -21.20 91.88
N SER A 268 4.19 -21.92 91.39
CA SER A 268 3.29 -22.74 92.22
C SER A 268 4.02 -23.91 92.91
N ILE A 269 4.96 -24.56 92.20
CA ILE A 269 5.82 -25.62 92.75
C ILE A 269 6.75 -25.04 93.82
N LYS A 270 7.37 -23.89 93.57
CA LYS A 270 8.24 -23.23 94.54
C LYS A 270 7.47 -22.85 95.81
N GLU A 271 6.27 -22.29 95.68
CA GLU A 271 5.41 -21.96 96.82
C GLU A 271 4.97 -23.22 97.60
N ALA A 272 4.76 -24.35 96.91
CA ALA A 272 4.48 -25.63 97.55
C ALA A 272 5.70 -26.16 98.34
N VAL A 273 6.91 -26.09 97.77
CA VAL A 273 8.16 -26.51 98.42
C VAL A 273 8.52 -25.62 99.61
N GLU A 274 8.35 -24.30 99.49
CA GLU A 274 8.57 -23.37 100.61
C GLU A 274 7.60 -23.67 101.76
N ARG A 275 6.32 -23.91 101.46
CA ARG A 275 5.28 -24.33 102.42
C ARG A 275 5.58 -25.70 103.05
N GLU A 276 6.04 -26.67 102.29
CA GLU A 276 6.46 -27.99 102.81
C GLU A 276 7.66 -27.83 103.77
N SER A 277 8.65 -27.02 103.41
CA SER A 277 9.82 -26.76 104.27
C SER A 277 9.42 -26.09 105.60
N ALA A 278 8.43 -25.19 105.57
CA ALA A 278 7.88 -24.56 106.76
C ALA A 278 7.13 -25.58 107.65
N ALA A 279 6.31 -26.45 107.06
CA ALA A 279 5.61 -27.51 107.79
C ALA A 279 6.55 -28.57 108.37
N ILE A 280 7.67 -28.89 107.69
CA ILE A 280 8.73 -29.76 108.21
C ILE A 280 9.43 -29.10 109.41
N LYS A 281 9.69 -27.79 109.34
CA LYS A 281 10.28 -27.02 110.44
C LYS A 281 9.34 -26.94 111.65
N GLU A 282 8.05 -26.65 111.44
CA GLU A 282 7.03 -26.67 112.50
C GLU A 282 6.91 -28.06 113.14
N LYS A 283 6.91 -29.13 112.33
CA LYS A 283 6.94 -30.52 112.82
C LYS A 283 8.19 -30.81 113.67
N GLN A 284 9.36 -30.28 113.29
CA GLN A 284 10.60 -30.44 114.06
C GLN A 284 10.53 -29.70 115.40
N GLU A 285 10.03 -28.46 115.42
CA GLU A 285 9.81 -27.68 116.65
C GLU A 285 8.79 -28.35 117.59
N LEU A 286 7.72 -28.94 117.02
CA LEU A 286 6.75 -29.75 117.77
C LEU A 286 7.37 -31.05 118.31
N LEU A 287 8.24 -31.72 117.57
CA LEU A 287 8.98 -32.89 118.05
C LEU A 287 9.94 -32.53 119.20
N GLU A 288 10.63 -31.39 119.11
CA GLU A 288 11.49 -30.90 120.19
C GLU A 288 10.66 -30.55 121.44
N TYR A 289 9.50 -29.91 121.27
CA TYR A 289 8.56 -29.65 122.36
C TYR A 289 8.02 -30.93 123.01
N VAL A 290 7.64 -31.94 122.21
CA VAL A 290 7.22 -33.26 122.70
C VAL A 290 8.36 -33.96 123.45
N ASN A 291 9.60 -33.90 122.97
CA ASN A 291 10.76 -34.44 123.68
C ASN A 291 11.00 -33.72 125.02
N VAL A 292 10.81 -32.39 125.09
CA VAL A 292 10.89 -31.63 126.35
C VAL A 292 9.79 -32.06 127.32
N LEU A 293 8.54 -32.20 126.86
CA LEU A 293 7.43 -32.71 127.68
C LEU A 293 7.68 -34.14 128.16
N GLN A 294 8.16 -35.03 127.29
CA GLN A 294 8.52 -36.41 127.65
C GLN A 294 9.65 -36.44 128.69
N ALA A 295 10.65 -35.57 128.57
CA ALA A 295 11.73 -35.43 129.56
C ALA A 295 11.27 -34.73 130.86
N GLN A 296 10.19 -33.95 130.86
CA GLN A 296 9.53 -33.46 132.08
C GLN A 296 8.71 -34.58 132.76
N LEU A 297 7.98 -35.37 131.97
CA LEU A 297 7.16 -36.48 132.45
C LEU A 297 8.03 -37.62 133.00
N GLN A 298 9.17 -37.92 132.36
CA GLN A 298 10.19 -38.84 132.92
C GLN A 298 10.78 -38.31 134.23
N ARG A 299 11.00 -36.99 134.38
CA ARG A 299 11.44 -36.40 135.65
C ARG A 299 10.36 -36.51 136.73
N GLN A 300 9.09 -36.20 136.42
CA GLN A 300 7.99 -36.46 137.34
C GLN A 300 7.85 -37.95 137.70
N HIS A 301 8.08 -38.88 136.77
CA HIS A 301 8.12 -40.31 137.08
C HIS A 301 9.27 -40.65 138.02
N PHE A 302 10.44 -40.02 137.89
CA PHE A 302 11.58 -40.22 138.78
C PHE A 302 11.36 -39.63 140.19
N ASP A 303 10.79 -38.43 140.27
CA ASP A 303 10.40 -37.79 141.55
C ASP A 303 9.27 -38.58 142.24
N THR A 304 8.28 -39.05 141.47
CA THR A 304 7.18 -39.90 141.98
C THR A 304 7.69 -41.27 142.42
N SER A 305 8.79 -41.79 141.83
CA SER A 305 9.42 -43.05 142.23
C SER A 305 10.08 -43.01 143.62
N GLN A 306 10.12 -41.86 144.30
CA GLN A 306 10.50 -41.76 145.72
C GLN A 306 9.30 -41.56 146.68
N VAL A 307 8.05 -41.64 146.20
CA VAL A 307 6.83 -41.69 147.03
C VAL A 307 6.09 -42.99 146.74
N PHE A 308 5.88 -43.81 147.76
CA PHE A 308 5.91 -45.27 147.60
C PHE A 308 4.52 -45.96 147.50
N GLU A 309 4.47 -46.99 146.64
CA GLU A 309 3.56 -48.16 146.64
C GLU A 309 2.11 -48.12 146.07
N LYS A 310 1.73 -49.29 145.51
CA LYS A 310 0.41 -49.78 145.02
C LYS A 310 -0.20 -49.05 143.80
N THR A 311 -0.61 -49.74 142.74
CA THR A 311 -1.49 -50.94 142.74
C THR A 311 -1.25 -51.88 141.53
N GLU A 312 -1.47 -53.20 141.72
CA GLU A 312 -1.41 -54.31 140.75
C GLU A 312 -2.69 -54.45 139.87
N SER A 313 -2.81 -55.20 138.75
CA SER A 313 -1.87 -55.87 137.81
C SER A 313 -2.65 -56.47 136.60
N SER A 314 -2.04 -56.54 135.38
CA SER A 314 -2.36 -57.46 134.23
C SER A 314 -3.76 -57.38 133.54
N SER A 315 -4.03 -57.82 132.28
CA SER A 315 -3.30 -58.47 131.15
C SER A 315 -4.27 -58.65 129.93
N ASP A 316 -3.91 -58.76 128.63
CA ASP A 316 -2.67 -58.43 127.88
C ASP A 316 -2.78 -58.46 126.33
N THR A 317 -1.94 -57.64 125.65
CA THR A 317 -1.38 -57.77 124.27
C THR A 317 -2.20 -57.70 122.94
N LYS A 318 -1.50 -57.17 121.91
CA LYS A 318 -1.55 -57.39 120.43
C LYS A 318 -2.61 -56.69 119.53
N HIS A 319 -2.40 -56.41 118.23
CA HIS A 319 -1.19 -56.15 117.38
C HIS A 319 -1.57 -55.93 115.87
N VAL A 320 -1.35 -54.72 115.29
CA VAL A 320 -1.20 -54.42 113.81
C VAL A 320 -2.48 -54.67 112.94
N ASP A 321 -2.79 -54.07 111.77
CA ASP A 321 -2.17 -53.12 110.79
C ASP A 321 -3.26 -52.15 110.22
N PRO A 322 -2.94 -51.07 109.45
CA PRO A 322 -3.95 -50.18 108.85
C PRO A 322 -3.88 -50.00 107.30
N THR A 323 -4.63 -50.82 106.54
CA THR A 323 -4.95 -50.66 105.09
C THR A 323 -6.12 -51.59 104.73
N GLU A 324 -7.16 -51.26 103.95
CA GLU A 324 -7.74 -49.97 103.48
C GLU A 324 -9.25 -49.97 103.87
N GLU A 325 -10.31 -49.52 103.17
CA GLU A 325 -10.58 -48.82 101.89
C GLU A 325 -12.01 -48.23 101.93
N ASN A 326 -12.34 -47.23 101.08
CA ASN A 326 -13.70 -46.68 100.76
C ASN A 326 -14.67 -46.26 101.92
N VAL A 327 -15.80 -45.53 101.75
CA VAL A 327 -16.54 -45.00 100.58
C VAL A 327 -17.13 -43.59 100.86
N ASP A 328 -17.52 -42.89 99.79
CA ASP A 328 -18.63 -41.92 99.66
C ASP A 328 -18.77 -40.67 100.54
N LYS A 329 -18.67 -39.52 99.86
CA LYS A 329 -19.78 -38.53 99.81
C LYS A 329 -20.03 -38.05 98.38
N ALA A 330 -21.07 -38.55 97.73
CA ALA A 330 -21.55 -38.07 96.44
C ALA A 330 -22.87 -37.29 96.59
N CYS A 331 -23.05 -36.19 95.84
CA CYS A 331 -24.38 -35.61 95.60
C CYS A 331 -24.42 -34.67 94.37
N LEU A 332 -24.84 -35.23 93.23
CA LEU A 332 -25.77 -34.68 92.21
C LEU A 332 -25.56 -33.22 91.68
N SER A 333 -25.67 -32.97 90.36
CA SER A 333 -26.93 -33.18 89.59
C SER A 333 -26.73 -33.26 88.06
N VAL A 334 -27.80 -33.59 87.33
CA VAL A 334 -27.79 -34.00 85.90
C VAL A 334 -28.44 -32.95 84.95
N SER A 335 -28.09 -33.05 83.66
CA SER A 335 -28.40 -32.21 82.50
C SER A 335 -29.88 -31.93 82.15
N ARG A 336 -30.11 -30.95 81.26
CA ARG A 336 -31.29 -30.87 80.36
C ARG A 336 -30.92 -30.34 78.96
N ALA A 337 -31.82 -30.47 77.97
CA ALA A 337 -31.51 -30.52 76.54
C ALA A 337 -32.24 -29.49 75.63
N ILE A 338 -31.99 -29.64 74.31
CA ILE A 338 -32.31 -28.83 73.11
C ILE A 338 -33.82 -28.62 72.81
N PRO A 339 -34.19 -27.79 71.80
CA PRO A 339 -34.62 -28.37 70.50
C PRO A 339 -34.34 -27.56 69.20
N ALA A 340 -34.28 -28.27 68.04
CA ALA A 340 -34.80 -27.94 66.69
C ALA A 340 -34.29 -26.69 65.88
N GLU A 341 -34.28 -26.64 64.53
CA GLU A 341 -34.21 -27.65 63.43
C GLU A 341 -33.90 -26.99 62.04
N SER A 342 -33.91 -27.77 60.93
CA SER A 342 -33.74 -27.42 59.49
C SER A 342 -32.28 -27.50 58.92
N VAL A 343 -31.82 -28.49 58.13
CA VAL A 343 -32.29 -29.14 56.85
C VAL A 343 -31.91 -28.26 55.62
N VAL A 344 -31.09 -28.68 54.62
CA VAL A 344 -31.23 -29.76 53.60
C VAL A 344 -29.88 -30.33 53.03
N HIS A 345 -29.73 -31.68 52.99
CA HIS A 345 -29.07 -32.64 52.04
C HIS A 345 -27.65 -32.44 51.39
N MET A 346 -26.73 -33.45 51.39
CA MET A 346 -26.42 -34.58 50.42
C MET A 346 -25.53 -34.20 49.20
N ALA A 347 -24.63 -35.03 48.62
CA ALA A 347 -24.13 -36.41 48.89
C ALA A 347 -22.71 -36.65 48.25
N THR A 348 -22.27 -37.91 48.17
CA THR A 348 -21.07 -38.52 47.52
C THR A 348 -20.77 -38.04 46.07
N ASP A 349 -19.56 -38.15 45.50
CA ASP A 349 -18.85 -39.43 45.20
C ASP A 349 -17.34 -39.31 44.82
N GLU A 350 -16.68 -40.44 44.51
CA GLU A 350 -15.24 -40.59 44.20
C GLU A 350 -14.76 -40.01 42.84
N VAL A 351 -13.54 -39.43 42.78
CA VAL A 351 -12.70 -39.42 41.55
C VAL A 351 -11.19 -39.59 41.85
N ASN A 352 -10.70 -40.81 41.59
CA ASN A 352 -9.39 -41.18 41.04
C ASN A 352 -8.29 -40.09 40.85
N VAL A 353 -7.20 -40.15 41.64
CA VAL A 353 -5.96 -39.40 41.39
C VAL A 353 -5.01 -40.22 40.50
N ARG A 354 -4.68 -39.68 39.32
CA ARG A 354 -3.74 -40.29 38.36
C ARG A 354 -2.45 -39.47 38.29
N PRO A 355 -1.26 -40.06 38.42
CA PRO A 355 -0.01 -39.30 38.36
C PRO A 355 0.30 -38.85 36.93
N VAL A 356 0.52 -37.54 36.78
CA VAL A 356 1.44 -36.98 35.79
C VAL A 356 2.79 -36.89 36.51
N GLY A 357 3.92 -37.33 35.96
CA GLY A 357 4.19 -37.74 34.58
C GLY A 357 5.46 -37.03 34.15
N ASP A 358 6.61 -37.68 34.34
CA ASP A 358 7.91 -37.02 34.38
C ASP A 358 8.29 -36.37 33.04
N SER A 359 8.33 -35.03 33.01
CA SER A 359 8.84 -34.24 31.90
C SER A 359 10.22 -33.67 32.21
N GLU A 360 11.21 -34.49 31.89
CA GLU A 360 12.63 -34.21 31.70
C GLU A 360 12.97 -32.73 31.35
N TRP A 361 13.46 -31.96 32.35
CA TRP A 361 14.07 -30.63 32.14
C TRP A 361 15.59 -30.76 32.09
N ASN A 362 16.13 -31.07 30.91
CA ASN A 362 17.57 -31.02 30.63
C ASN A 362 17.93 -29.79 29.76
N ASP A 363 19.11 -29.22 30.02
CA ASP A 363 19.77 -28.13 29.29
C ASP A 363 18.98 -26.82 29.01
N ILE A 364 19.07 -25.89 29.97
CA ILE A 364 19.23 -24.46 29.66
C ILE A 364 20.58 -24.01 30.22
N GLN A 365 21.55 -23.74 29.34
CA GLN A 365 22.86 -23.22 29.74
C GLN A 365 22.74 -21.77 30.23
N ALA A 366 23.31 -21.47 31.39
CA ALA A 366 23.27 -20.13 31.98
C ALA A 366 24.29 -19.19 31.31
N THR A 367 23.83 -18.32 30.40
CA THR A 367 24.62 -17.21 29.87
C THR A 367 24.71 -16.07 30.89
N GLU A 368 25.95 -15.65 31.20
CA GLU A 368 26.27 -14.61 32.19
C GLU A 368 25.79 -13.20 31.74
N ALA A 369 24.55 -12.84 32.08
CA ALA A 369 24.01 -11.50 31.85
C ALA A 369 24.44 -10.52 32.96
N ARG A 370 25.41 -9.65 32.68
CA ARG A 370 25.92 -8.66 33.64
C ARG A 370 24.94 -7.51 33.87
N VAL A 371 24.53 -7.31 35.12
CA VAL A 371 23.68 -6.18 35.54
C VAL A 371 24.53 -4.91 35.66
N ALA A 372 24.57 -4.10 34.59
CA ALA A 372 25.39 -2.88 34.56
C ALA A 372 24.92 -1.77 33.58
N ASP A 373 23.63 -1.39 33.62
CA ASP A 373 23.21 0.00 33.34
C ASP A 373 21.75 0.21 33.79
N VAL A 374 21.56 0.56 35.06
CA VAL A 374 20.31 1.18 35.55
C VAL A 374 20.60 2.66 35.70
N ARG A 375 20.12 3.49 34.78
CA ARG A 375 20.26 4.94 34.84
C ARG A 375 18.93 5.59 35.18
N GLU A 376 18.98 6.43 36.20
CA GLU A 376 17.85 7.16 36.76
C GLU A 376 17.23 8.12 35.72
N VAL A 377 15.89 8.17 35.69
CA VAL A 377 15.14 9.05 34.78
C VAL A 377 14.67 10.28 35.55
N ALA A 378 15.17 11.45 35.18
CA ALA A 378 14.71 12.75 35.66
C ALA A 378 13.70 13.37 34.67
N SER A 379 12.74 14.12 35.19
CA SER A 379 11.61 14.67 34.42
C SER A 379 11.91 16.03 33.76
N GLU A 380 11.23 16.25 32.61
CA GLU A 380 10.76 17.55 32.07
C GLU A 380 11.77 18.69 31.82
N THR A 381 12.01 18.98 30.54
CA THR A 381 11.84 20.35 29.98
C THR A 381 11.38 20.26 28.51
N ASP A 382 10.45 21.12 28.09
CA ASP A 382 10.08 21.32 26.67
C ASP A 382 11.18 22.04 25.87
N GLY A 383 11.29 21.75 24.56
CA GLY A 383 11.85 22.69 23.59
C GLY A 383 12.71 22.12 22.43
N ASN A 384 12.43 22.62 21.22
CA ASN A 384 13.26 22.61 20.00
C ASN A 384 13.72 21.27 19.38
N SER A 385 13.04 20.91 18.28
CA SER A 385 13.63 20.84 16.92
C SER A 385 15.07 20.31 16.76
N LEU A 386 15.20 19.08 16.23
CA LEU A 386 16.40 18.63 15.52
C LEU A 386 16.03 17.83 14.27
N ASP A 387 16.75 18.07 13.17
CA ASP A 387 16.58 17.40 11.87
C ASP A 387 17.13 15.96 11.86
N ILE A 388 16.65 15.16 10.91
CA ILE A 388 17.09 13.77 10.69
C ILE A 388 18.44 13.78 9.95
N PRO A 389 19.52 13.19 10.52
CA PRO A 389 20.80 13.12 9.85
C PRO A 389 20.79 12.07 8.72
N VAL A 390 21.11 12.50 7.50
CA VAL A 390 21.30 11.60 6.34
C VAL A 390 22.62 10.82 6.50
N ILE A 391 22.58 9.52 6.25
CA ILE A 391 23.74 8.63 6.34
C ILE A 391 24.65 8.82 5.12
N SER A 392 25.83 9.37 5.34
CA SER A 392 26.92 9.40 4.34
C SER A 392 27.86 8.20 4.54
N GLN A 393 28.17 7.47 3.45
CA GLN A 393 29.16 6.39 3.47
C GLN A 393 30.61 6.94 3.35
N PRO A 394 31.61 6.28 3.96
CA PRO A 394 33.02 6.68 3.84
C PRO A 394 33.66 6.10 2.57
N GLY A 395 34.49 6.89 1.87
CA GLY A 395 35.06 6.48 0.57
C GLY A 395 36.08 7.44 -0.03
N THR A 396 37.05 7.87 0.80
CA THR A 396 38.26 8.65 0.46
C THR A 396 38.76 8.58 -0.99
N ASN A 397 39.00 9.75 -1.60
CA ASN A 397 40.30 10.01 -2.23
C ASN A 397 40.62 11.52 -2.31
N HIS A 398 41.90 11.84 -2.45
CA HIS A 398 42.44 13.20 -2.28
C HIS A 398 42.27 14.08 -3.53
N HIS A 399 42.12 15.39 -3.34
CA HIS A 399 43.24 16.33 -3.57
C HIS A 399 42.98 17.70 -2.93
N HIS A 400 44.04 18.34 -2.41
CA HIS A 400 44.05 19.78 -2.18
C HIS A 400 44.23 20.50 -3.52
N GLU A 401 43.54 21.62 -3.70
CA GLU A 401 44.22 22.92 -3.67
C GLU A 401 43.23 24.05 -3.34
N GLN A 402 43.76 25.15 -2.80
CA GLN A 402 42.98 26.27 -2.27
C GLN A 402 43.63 27.58 -2.73
N GLU A 403 43.06 28.21 -3.77
CA GLU A 403 43.40 29.59 -4.12
C GLU A 403 42.19 30.51 -4.10
N GLN A 404 42.46 31.81 -4.10
CA GLN A 404 41.58 32.84 -3.58
C GLN A 404 41.15 33.84 -4.67
N GLY A 405 39.94 34.38 -4.54
CA GLY A 405 39.64 35.71 -5.09
C GLY A 405 38.37 35.79 -5.94
N PRO A 406 37.64 36.93 -5.93
CA PRO A 406 36.35 37.06 -6.59
C PRO A 406 36.38 37.94 -7.86
N ASN A 407 35.51 37.62 -8.82
CA ASN A 407 34.85 38.57 -9.74
C ASN A 407 33.47 37.97 -10.08
N SER A 408 32.34 38.62 -9.82
CA SER A 408 31.85 39.94 -10.27
C SER A 408 31.15 39.85 -11.65
N PHE A 409 29.84 40.14 -11.63
CA PHE A 409 28.89 40.47 -12.70
C PHE A 409 29.42 40.45 -14.16
N HIS A 410 28.74 39.80 -15.11
CA HIS A 410 27.40 40.22 -15.54
C HIS A 410 26.61 39.16 -16.31
N GLN A 411 25.28 39.35 -16.35
CA GLN A 411 24.35 38.69 -17.28
C GLN A 411 23.65 39.76 -18.14
N PRO A 412 23.22 39.40 -19.37
CA PRO A 412 21.95 39.81 -19.96
C PRO A 412 20.90 38.67 -19.90
#